data_AF-A0A8C5PPI4-F1
#
_entry.id   AF-A0A8C5PPI4-F1
#
_cell.length_a   1.000
_cell.length_b   1.000
_cell.length_c   1.000
_cell.angle_alpha   90.00
_cell.angle_beta   90.00
_cell.angle_gamma   90.00
#
_symmetry.space_group_name_H-M   'P 1'
#
loop_
_entity.id
_entity.type
_entity.pdbx_description
1 polymer ?
#
loop_
_entity_poly.entity_id
_entity_poly.type
_entity_poly.pdbx_seq_one_letter_code
_entity_poly.pdbx_strand_id
1 'polypeptide(L)'
;MPRKVSVAAWGAALFISWNAILLLYLMSRPKGPDPSDLTAHLIQLTEDAEAELEKQKELLQQIRYYSGLLNANQPRPPGVHGGAVPPKVANVSILSPPSPVGTALLPVIPILVIACDRPSVRRCLDSLLKTRPSADLFPIIVSQDCGHEETSRVIDSYGDAVKHIKQPDLSQLPVPAEHRKFQGYYKISRHYRWALNQIFRTMSYKAAIVVEDDLEVAPDFFDYFQASYNLLLKDPTLWCISAWNDNGKEALVDVGGSSILHRSDFFPGLGWLLLQELWEELEPKWPAAFWDDWIRRPEQRLDRACIRPELPRTRTFGRKGVSQGQFFDQHLKFIKLNQDPVEFTKNDLSYLLKEKYDPVFLEQVYGAPKARPEEVLQGKVSGGRTVRVEYSNRDTFKAMARSFGVMDLMCPVSLQRTMEEGRNEVGEEK
;
A
#
# COMPACT_ATOMS: atom_id res chain seq x y z
N MET A 1 -67.54 -29.09 -52.30
CA MET A 1 -67.50 -27.72 -51.74
C MET A 1 -66.86 -27.78 -50.35
N PRO A 2 -65.68 -27.18 -50.12
CA PRO A 2 -65.08 -27.14 -48.78
C PRO A 2 -65.64 -25.95 -47.98
N ARG A 3 -65.95 -26.18 -46.70
CA ARG A 3 -66.44 -25.16 -45.76
C ARG A 3 -65.34 -24.12 -45.52
N LYS A 4 -65.63 -22.85 -45.83
CA LYS A 4 -64.81 -21.69 -45.48
C LYS A 4 -64.69 -21.61 -43.96
N VAL A 5 -63.57 -22.06 -43.40
CA VAL A 5 -63.23 -21.80 -41.99
C VAL A 5 -62.89 -20.31 -41.90
N SER A 6 -63.65 -19.59 -41.05
CA SER A 6 -63.53 -18.14 -40.89
C SER A 6 -62.12 -17.75 -40.46
N VAL A 7 -61.58 -16.68 -41.04
CA VAL A 7 -60.30 -16.05 -40.66
C VAL A 7 -60.25 -15.74 -39.16
N ALA A 8 -61.42 -15.49 -38.53
CA ALA A 8 -61.53 -15.31 -37.09
C ALA A 8 -61.15 -16.56 -36.27
N ALA A 9 -61.42 -17.76 -36.78
CA ALA A 9 -61.07 -19.01 -36.10
C ALA A 9 -59.55 -19.25 -36.12
N TRP A 10 -58.89 -18.92 -37.23
CA TRP A 10 -57.41 -18.94 -37.33
C TRP A 10 -56.77 -17.87 -36.46
N GLY A 11 -57.36 -16.66 -36.39
CA GLY A 11 -56.91 -15.61 -35.49
C GLY A 11 -57.02 -16.00 -34.01
N ALA A 12 -58.14 -16.62 -33.61
CA ALA A 12 -58.33 -17.12 -32.25
C ALA A 12 -57.34 -18.24 -31.90
N ALA A 13 -57.11 -19.19 -32.81
CA ALA A 13 -56.14 -20.26 -32.61
C ALA A 13 -54.71 -19.69 -32.43
N LEU A 14 -54.29 -18.76 -33.29
CA LEU A 14 -52.98 -18.10 -33.17
C LEU A 14 -52.84 -17.30 -31.87
N PHE A 15 -53.89 -16.60 -31.43
CA PHE A 15 -53.88 -15.87 -30.18
C PHE A 15 -53.74 -16.80 -28.97
N ILE A 16 -54.46 -17.92 -28.95
CA ILE A 16 -54.37 -18.91 -27.87
C ILE A 16 -52.99 -19.57 -27.87
N SER A 17 -52.47 -19.97 -29.03
CA SER A 17 -51.13 -20.55 -29.15
C SER A 17 -50.04 -19.57 -28.71
N TRP A 18 -50.15 -18.29 -29.08
CA TRP A 18 -49.21 -17.25 -28.66
C TRP A 18 -49.23 -17.04 -27.14
N ASN A 19 -50.40 -16.97 -26.53
CA ASN A 19 -50.53 -16.85 -25.07
C ASN A 19 -50.02 -18.09 -24.33
N ALA A 20 -50.22 -19.30 -24.88
CA ALA A 20 -49.69 -20.53 -24.30
C ALA A 20 -48.15 -20.57 -24.34
N ILE A 21 -47.54 -20.12 -25.44
CA ILE A 21 -46.08 -20.01 -25.57
C ILE A 21 -45.53 -18.95 -24.60
N LEU A 22 -46.21 -17.82 -24.44
CA LEU A 22 -45.86 -16.79 -23.46
C LEU A 22 -45.92 -17.31 -22.01
N LEU A 23 -46.95 -18.09 -21.69
CA LEU A 23 -47.12 -18.68 -20.37
C LEU A 23 -46.01 -19.71 -20.09
N LEU A 24 -45.69 -20.57 -21.07
CA LEU A 24 -44.58 -21.50 -20.97
C LEU A 24 -43.24 -20.78 -20.85
N TYR A 25 -43.01 -19.69 -21.58
CA TYR A 25 -41.79 -18.88 -21.48
C TYR A 25 -41.65 -18.21 -20.10
N LEU A 26 -42.75 -17.72 -19.53
CA LEU A 26 -42.77 -17.15 -18.18
C LEU A 26 -42.55 -18.21 -17.09
N MET A 27 -43.10 -19.42 -17.28
CA MET A 27 -42.87 -20.56 -16.38
C MET A 27 -41.47 -21.18 -16.52
N SER A 28 -40.79 -20.96 -17.64
CA SER A 28 -39.45 -21.48 -17.94
C SER A 28 -38.31 -20.53 -17.53
N ARG A 29 -38.61 -19.33 -17.02
CA ARG A 29 -37.57 -18.44 -16.50
C ARG A 29 -36.94 -19.07 -15.26
N PRO A 30 -35.60 -19.06 -15.12
CA PRO A 30 -34.98 -19.35 -13.85
C PRO A 30 -35.53 -18.36 -12.82
N LYS A 31 -35.97 -18.86 -11.66
CA LYS A 31 -36.37 -18.00 -10.55
C LYS A 31 -35.21 -17.04 -10.27
N GLY A 32 -35.50 -15.73 -10.32
CA GLY A 32 -34.57 -14.71 -9.83
C GLY A 32 -34.24 -14.93 -8.35
N PRO A 33 -33.26 -14.19 -7.80
CA PRO A 33 -32.81 -14.39 -6.42
C PRO A 33 -34.00 -14.35 -5.46
N ASP A 34 -34.02 -15.32 -4.55
CA ASP A 34 -35.09 -15.54 -3.57
C ASP A 34 -35.29 -14.25 -2.72
N PRO A 35 -36.50 -13.75 -2.48
CA PRO A 35 -36.73 -12.55 -1.65
C PRO A 35 -36.13 -12.65 -0.23
N SER A 36 -35.90 -13.88 0.24
CA SER A 36 -35.16 -14.18 1.46
C SER A 36 -33.70 -13.70 1.40
N ASP A 37 -33.06 -13.77 0.23
CA ASP A 37 -31.65 -13.41 -0.01
C ASP A 37 -31.45 -11.88 -0.05
N LEU A 38 -32.39 -11.15 -0.64
CA LEU A 38 -32.38 -9.68 -0.60
C LEU A 38 -32.68 -9.13 0.80
N THR A 39 -33.59 -9.79 1.52
CA THR A 39 -33.91 -9.41 2.90
C THR A 39 -32.74 -9.74 3.83
N ALA A 40 -32.09 -10.89 3.66
CA ALA A 40 -30.87 -11.25 4.38
C ALA A 40 -29.71 -10.28 4.07
N HIS A 41 -29.55 -9.87 2.81
CA HIS A 41 -28.54 -8.90 2.41
C HIS A 41 -28.81 -7.50 2.99
N LEU A 42 -30.08 -7.07 3.03
CA LEU A 42 -30.47 -5.82 3.68
C LEU A 42 -30.25 -5.87 5.19
N ILE A 43 -30.60 -6.98 5.85
CA ILE A 43 -30.34 -7.19 7.28
C ILE A 43 -28.83 -7.13 7.56
N GLN A 44 -28.02 -7.80 6.73
CA GLN A 44 -26.57 -7.78 6.86
C GLN A 44 -25.98 -6.37 6.65
N LEU A 45 -26.47 -5.62 5.66
CA LEU A 45 -26.06 -4.22 5.44
C LEU A 45 -26.45 -3.31 6.60
N THR A 46 -27.62 -3.52 7.22
CA THR A 46 -28.02 -2.77 8.41
C THR A 46 -27.20 -3.15 9.64
N GLU A 47 -26.91 -4.44 9.85
CA GLU A 47 -26.04 -4.91 10.95
C GLU A 47 -24.61 -4.39 10.80
N ASP A 48 -24.06 -4.38 9.58
CA ASP A 48 -22.74 -3.83 9.27
C ASP A 48 -22.70 -2.31 9.49
N ALA A 49 -23.77 -1.60 9.13
CA ALA A 49 -23.89 -0.16 9.36
C ALA A 49 -24.03 0.19 10.85
N GLU A 50 -24.76 -0.61 11.63
CA GLU A 50 -24.89 -0.45 13.08
C GLU A 50 -23.58 -0.75 13.81
N ALA A 51 -22.85 -1.79 13.39
CA ALA A 51 -21.54 -2.13 13.93
C ALA A 51 -20.50 -1.01 13.67
N GLU A 52 -20.52 -0.43 12.47
CA GLU A 52 -19.66 0.70 12.14
C GLU A 52 -20.04 1.97 12.91
N LEU A 53 -21.34 2.18 13.18
CA LEU A 53 -21.82 3.31 13.98
C LEU A 53 -21.37 3.19 15.45
N GLU A 54 -21.43 2.00 16.04
CA GLU A 54 -20.93 1.77 17.42
C GLU A 54 -19.42 1.95 17.52
N LYS A 55 -18.67 1.44 16.52
CA LYS A 55 -17.22 1.68 16.44
C LYS A 55 -16.88 3.16 16.36
N GLN A 56 -17.67 3.95 15.62
CA GLN A 56 -17.50 5.40 15.55
C GLN A 56 -17.82 6.10 16.88
N LYS A 57 -18.81 5.61 17.64
CA LYS A 57 -19.12 6.13 18.99
C LYS A 57 -18.00 5.85 19.99
N GLU A 58 -17.43 4.64 19.97
CA GLU A 58 -16.29 4.28 20.82
C GLU A 58 -15.07 5.14 20.50
N LEU A 59 -14.78 5.35 19.21
CA LEU A 59 -13.69 6.22 18.78
C LEU A 59 -13.89 7.66 19.29
N LEU A 60 -15.12 8.18 19.21
CA LEU A 60 -15.46 9.51 19.71
C LEU A 60 -15.30 9.63 21.23
N GLN A 61 -15.65 8.60 21.99
CA GLN A 61 -15.44 8.59 23.44
C GLN A 61 -13.95 8.57 23.78
N GLN A 62 -13.16 7.80 23.04
CA GLN A 62 -11.72 7.72 23.21
C GLN A 62 -11.02 9.04 22.87
N ILE A 63 -11.44 9.71 21.79
CA ILE A 63 -10.98 11.06 21.43
C ILE A 63 -11.28 12.07 22.54
N ARG A 64 -12.51 12.06 23.08
CA ARG A 64 -12.90 12.95 24.18
C ARG A 64 -12.07 12.71 25.45
N TYR A 65 -11.79 11.44 25.76
CA TYR A 65 -10.95 11.07 26.90
C TYR A 65 -9.51 11.59 26.75
N TYR A 66 -8.88 11.38 25.59
CA TYR A 66 -7.51 11.86 25.34
C TYR A 66 -7.42 13.39 25.20
N SER A 67 -8.43 14.04 24.63
CA SER A 67 -8.51 15.51 24.58
C SER A 67 -8.59 16.13 25.99
N GLY A 68 -9.33 15.51 26.91
CA GLY A 68 -9.37 15.93 28.32
C GLY A 68 -8.02 15.78 29.03
N LEU A 69 -7.27 14.72 28.73
CA LEU A 69 -5.91 14.49 29.26
C LEU A 69 -4.88 15.49 28.71
N LEU A 70 -5.00 15.87 27.43
CA LEU A 70 -4.11 16.83 26.79
C LEU A 70 -4.34 18.26 27.29
N ASN A 71 -5.60 18.65 27.56
CA ASN A 71 -5.94 19.97 28.09
C ASN A 71 -5.55 20.15 29.57
N ALA A 72 -5.34 19.06 30.32
CA ALA A 72 -4.90 19.11 31.71
C ALA A 72 -3.39 19.37 31.89
N ASN A 73 -2.58 19.26 30.81
CA ASN A 73 -1.12 19.19 30.90
C ASN A 73 -0.34 20.26 30.10
N GLN A 74 -0.96 21.40 29.75
CA GLN A 74 -0.19 22.50 29.13
C GLN A 74 0.50 23.40 30.18
N PRO A 75 1.84 23.56 30.15
CA PRO A 75 2.53 24.61 30.90
C PRO A 75 2.50 25.95 30.15
N ARG A 76 2.31 27.06 30.87
CA ARG A 76 2.44 28.43 30.33
C ARG A 76 3.90 28.80 30.03
N PRO A 77 4.18 29.65 29.02
CA PRO A 77 5.56 30.05 28.68
C PRO A 77 6.05 31.24 29.53
N PRO A 78 7.35 31.32 29.89
CA PRO A 78 7.96 32.54 30.40
C PRO A 78 8.58 33.40 29.29
N GLY A 79 8.51 34.72 29.49
CA GLY A 79 8.96 35.77 28.58
C GLY A 79 10.47 36.03 28.51
N VAL A 80 10.81 36.84 27.51
CA VAL A 80 12.13 37.27 27.02
C VAL A 80 12.78 38.32 27.93
N HIS A 81 14.12 38.28 28.06
CA HIS A 81 15.14 39.38 28.13
C HIS A 81 16.48 38.76 28.63
N GLY A 82 17.71 39.05 28.20
CA GLY A 82 18.35 39.90 27.19
C GLY A 82 19.89 39.87 27.42
N GLY A 83 20.70 40.10 26.37
CA GLY A 83 22.00 40.80 26.48
C GLY A 83 23.34 40.03 26.64
N ALA A 84 24.22 40.25 25.64
CA ALA A 84 25.69 40.44 25.69
C ALA A 84 26.68 39.27 25.41
N VAL A 85 27.73 39.62 24.65
CA VAL A 85 28.82 38.84 23.99
C VAL A 85 30.15 39.62 24.29
N PRO A 86 31.39 39.15 24.01
CA PRO A 86 32.21 38.00 24.47
C PRO A 86 33.52 38.52 25.17
N PRO A 87 34.70 37.83 25.31
CA PRO A 87 35.60 37.30 24.23
C PRO A 87 36.30 35.95 24.62
N LYS A 88 37.12 35.21 23.86
CA LYS A 88 38.34 35.52 23.08
C LYS A 88 38.73 34.28 22.23
N VAL A 89 39.33 34.56 21.07
CA VAL A 89 39.88 33.62 20.07
C VAL A 89 41.25 33.09 20.50
N ALA A 90 41.52 31.79 20.27
CA ALA A 90 42.84 31.30 19.84
C ALA A 90 42.82 29.81 19.41
N ASN A 91 43.67 29.51 18.42
CA ASN A 91 44.20 28.23 17.95
C ASN A 91 43.37 27.36 16.99
N VAL A 92 43.52 27.71 15.71
CA VAL A 92 43.39 26.82 14.55
C VAL A 92 44.68 25.98 14.44
N SER A 93 44.56 24.66 14.50
CA SER A 93 45.61 23.72 14.12
C SER A 93 45.26 23.08 12.77
N ILE A 94 46.29 23.01 11.94
CA ILE A 94 46.29 22.77 10.49
C ILE A 94 45.87 21.32 10.14
N LEU A 95 45.04 21.23 9.12
CA LEU A 95 44.52 20.01 8.47
C LEU A 95 45.64 19.05 8.06
N SER A 96 45.50 17.79 8.46
CA SER A 96 46.19 16.66 7.84
C SER A 96 45.49 16.29 6.52
N PRO A 97 46.21 15.82 5.49
CA PRO A 97 45.64 15.55 4.17
C PRO A 97 44.63 14.39 4.22
N PRO A 98 43.60 14.41 3.36
CA PRO A 98 42.62 13.34 3.30
C PRO A 98 43.31 12.04 2.88
N SER A 99 43.12 11.00 3.69
CA SER A 99 43.48 9.63 3.32
C SER A 99 42.75 9.23 2.02
N PRO A 100 43.37 8.41 1.16
CA PRO A 100 42.81 8.05 -0.13
C PRO A 100 41.44 7.39 0.05
N VAL A 101 40.51 7.78 -0.82
CA VAL A 101 39.14 7.26 -0.94
C VAL A 101 39.17 5.74 -0.83
N GLY A 102 38.89 5.22 0.36
CA GLY A 102 38.55 3.83 0.53
C GLY A 102 37.30 3.57 -0.30
N THR A 103 37.37 2.60 -1.20
CA THR A 103 36.19 2.02 -1.84
C THR A 103 35.16 1.75 -0.76
N ALA A 104 34.13 2.59 -0.68
CA ALA A 104 33.04 2.38 0.28
C ALA A 104 32.45 1.00 -0.02
N LEU A 105 32.61 0.07 0.91
CA LEU A 105 32.02 -1.26 0.79
C LEU A 105 30.51 -1.07 0.62
N LEU A 106 29.95 -1.66 -0.44
CA LEU A 106 28.51 -1.60 -0.69
C LEU A 106 27.78 -2.17 0.54
N PRO A 107 26.69 -1.51 1.00
CA PRO A 107 25.97 -1.95 2.18
C PRO A 107 25.33 -3.31 1.93
N VAL A 108 25.40 -4.19 2.94
CA VAL A 108 24.67 -5.47 2.92
C VAL A 108 23.22 -5.19 3.30
N ILE A 109 22.29 -5.50 2.40
CA ILE A 109 20.86 -5.29 2.58
C ILE A 109 20.15 -6.66 2.49
N PRO A 110 19.80 -7.31 3.60
CA PRO A 110 19.09 -8.57 3.56
C PRO A 110 17.71 -8.45 2.92
N ILE A 111 17.30 -9.52 2.23
CA ILE A 111 15.91 -9.72 1.81
C ILE A 111 15.21 -10.55 2.88
N LEU A 112 14.27 -9.95 3.60
CA LEU A 112 13.39 -10.66 4.54
C LEU A 112 12.15 -11.13 3.79
N VAL A 113 12.06 -12.44 3.55
CA VAL A 113 10.86 -13.06 2.99
C VAL A 113 9.94 -13.51 4.11
N ILE A 114 8.70 -13.01 4.12
CA ILE A 114 7.64 -13.40 5.06
C ILE A 114 6.82 -14.53 4.45
N ALA A 115 6.90 -15.73 5.04
CA ALA A 115 6.22 -16.93 4.57
C ALA A 115 5.38 -17.59 5.68
N CYS A 116 4.42 -18.44 5.30
CA CYS A 116 3.56 -19.16 6.25
C CYS A 116 3.27 -20.57 5.72
N ASP A 117 2.17 -20.73 4.98
CA ASP A 117 1.57 -22.02 4.63
C ASP A 117 1.36 -22.21 3.13
N ARG A 118 2.03 -21.40 2.29
CA ARG A 118 1.93 -21.46 0.83
C ARG A 118 3.19 -22.04 0.20
N PRO A 119 3.17 -23.29 -0.31
CA PRO A 119 4.30 -23.86 -1.05
C PRO A 119 4.69 -23.06 -2.31
N SER A 120 3.78 -22.20 -2.80
CA SER A 120 4.04 -21.25 -3.88
C SER A 120 5.12 -20.21 -3.55
N VAL A 121 5.60 -20.13 -2.30
CA VAL A 121 6.82 -19.38 -1.93
C VAL A 121 8.00 -19.71 -2.84
N ARG A 122 8.02 -20.92 -3.43
CA ARG A 122 8.93 -21.33 -4.51
C ARG A 122 9.03 -20.28 -5.62
N ARG A 123 7.90 -19.76 -6.10
CA ARG A 123 7.88 -18.75 -7.18
C ARG A 123 8.53 -17.43 -6.75
N CYS A 124 8.29 -17.00 -5.51
CA CYS A 124 8.92 -15.81 -4.94
C CYS A 124 10.45 -16.00 -4.86
N LEU A 125 10.90 -17.10 -4.25
CA LEU A 125 12.32 -17.41 -4.08
C LEU A 125 13.04 -17.61 -5.41
N ASP A 126 12.43 -18.32 -6.37
CA ASP A 126 12.99 -18.50 -7.71
C ASP A 126 13.19 -17.15 -8.41
N SER A 127 12.23 -16.22 -8.28
CA SER A 127 12.35 -14.88 -8.88
C SER A 127 13.45 -14.05 -8.21
N LEU A 128 13.56 -14.09 -6.89
CA LEU A 128 14.60 -13.39 -6.12
C LEU A 128 16.00 -13.94 -6.44
N LEU A 129 16.17 -15.26 -6.43
CA LEU A 129 17.46 -15.90 -6.69
C LEU A 129 17.91 -15.69 -8.14
N LYS A 130 16.98 -15.70 -9.10
CA LYS A 130 17.26 -15.44 -10.51
C LYS A 130 17.82 -14.03 -10.75
N THR A 131 17.33 -13.03 -10.02
CA THR A 131 17.70 -11.62 -10.23
C THR A 131 18.76 -11.12 -9.25
N ARG A 132 19.12 -11.89 -8.21
CA ARG A 132 20.08 -11.51 -7.19
C ARG A 132 21.49 -11.33 -7.76
N PRO A 133 22.10 -10.13 -7.65
CA PRO A 133 23.44 -9.88 -8.20
C PRO A 133 24.56 -10.44 -7.31
N SER A 134 24.35 -10.55 -6.00
CA SER A 134 25.33 -11.06 -5.04
C SER A 134 24.64 -11.62 -3.80
N ALA A 135 25.06 -12.82 -3.38
CA ALA A 135 24.60 -13.43 -2.13
C ALA A 135 25.15 -12.71 -0.89
N ASP A 136 26.33 -12.10 -1.00
CA ASP A 136 26.98 -11.38 0.10
C ASP A 136 26.32 -10.02 0.35
N LEU A 137 25.93 -9.33 -0.72
CA LEU A 137 25.24 -8.03 -0.62
C LEU A 137 23.77 -8.18 -0.27
N PHE A 138 23.12 -9.25 -0.74
CA PHE A 138 21.69 -9.49 -0.56
C PHE A 138 21.41 -10.90 -0.02
N PRO A 139 21.80 -11.19 1.23
CA PRO A 139 21.45 -12.46 1.85
C PRO A 139 19.93 -12.58 1.97
N ILE A 140 19.37 -13.73 1.59
CA ILE A 140 17.93 -13.98 1.64
C ILE A 140 17.62 -14.74 2.93
N ILE A 141 16.75 -14.18 3.75
CA ILE A 141 16.31 -14.74 5.03
C ILE A 141 14.81 -15.00 4.91
N VAL A 142 14.42 -16.27 4.98
CA VAL A 142 13.01 -16.68 4.92
C VAL A 142 12.52 -16.91 6.33
N SER A 143 11.61 -16.06 6.78
CA SER A 143 10.94 -16.18 8.06
C SER A 143 9.60 -16.87 7.86
N GLN A 144 9.48 -18.11 8.35
CA GLN A 144 8.28 -18.93 8.21
C GLN A 144 7.47 -18.95 9.52
N ASP A 145 6.19 -18.57 9.46
CA ASP A 145 5.19 -18.81 10.50
C ASP A 145 4.38 -20.11 10.22
N CYS A 146 3.32 -20.35 11.00
CA CYS A 146 2.27 -21.33 10.74
C CYS A 146 2.67 -22.81 10.89
N GLY A 147 3.97 -23.13 10.90
CA GLY A 147 4.47 -24.50 11.07
C GLY A 147 4.10 -25.44 9.93
N HIS A 148 3.83 -24.92 8.72
CA HIS A 148 3.40 -25.73 7.60
C HIS A 148 4.56 -26.55 7.01
N GLU A 149 4.51 -27.88 7.16
CA GLU A 149 5.62 -28.77 6.79
C GLU A 149 5.95 -28.78 5.30
N GLU A 150 4.95 -28.72 4.42
CA GLU A 150 5.19 -28.69 2.98
C GLU A 150 5.92 -27.41 2.55
N THR A 151 5.50 -26.26 3.08
CA THR A 151 6.19 -24.99 2.85
C THR A 151 7.61 -25.02 3.44
N SER A 152 7.81 -25.60 4.64
CA SER A 152 9.14 -25.77 5.22
C SER A 152 10.03 -26.59 4.28
N ARG A 153 9.55 -27.73 3.78
CA ARG A 153 10.33 -28.58 2.85
C ARG A 153 10.67 -27.85 1.55
N VAL A 154 9.79 -27.01 1.04
CA VAL A 154 10.08 -26.16 -0.12
C VAL A 154 11.21 -25.19 0.19
N ILE A 155 11.15 -24.47 1.32
CA ILE A 155 12.19 -23.51 1.73
C ILE A 155 13.52 -24.23 1.98
N ASP A 156 13.49 -25.33 2.72
CA ASP A 156 14.68 -26.14 3.05
C ASP A 156 15.36 -26.71 1.79
N SER A 157 14.60 -26.95 0.70
CA SER A 157 15.15 -27.44 -0.57
C SER A 157 16.11 -26.46 -1.28
N TYR A 158 16.12 -25.19 -0.88
CA TYR A 158 17.07 -24.19 -1.41
C TYR A 158 18.46 -24.25 -0.74
N GLY A 159 18.62 -25.01 0.34
CA GLY A 159 19.89 -25.16 1.05
C GLY A 159 20.50 -23.81 1.44
N ASP A 160 21.82 -23.67 1.25
CA ASP A 160 22.58 -22.47 1.65
C ASP A 160 22.26 -21.22 0.82
N ALA A 161 21.41 -21.31 -0.22
CA ALA A 161 21.00 -20.15 -0.99
C ALA A 161 20.13 -19.17 -0.17
N VAL A 162 19.48 -19.67 0.89
CA VAL A 162 18.62 -18.92 1.80
C VAL A 162 18.86 -19.33 3.26
N LYS A 163 18.59 -18.43 4.20
CA LYS A 163 18.55 -18.73 5.63
C LYS A 163 17.11 -18.90 6.09
N HIS A 164 16.73 -20.11 6.47
CA HIS A 164 15.39 -20.40 6.97
C HIS A 164 15.32 -20.21 8.50
N ILE A 165 14.43 -19.33 8.96
CA ILE A 165 14.11 -19.12 10.38
C ILE A 165 12.62 -19.34 10.62
N LYS A 166 12.26 -19.89 11.79
CA LYS A 166 10.88 -20.28 12.10
C LYS A 166 10.36 -19.49 13.29
N GLN A 167 9.21 -18.85 13.13
CA GLN A 167 8.53 -18.15 14.20
C GLN A 167 8.22 -19.20 15.31
N PRO A 168 8.63 -18.95 16.57
CA PRO A 168 8.60 -19.96 17.63
C PRO A 168 7.24 -20.09 18.34
N ASP A 169 6.45 -19.02 18.40
CA ASP A 169 5.14 -18.98 19.04
C ASP A 169 4.01 -19.16 18.02
N LEU A 170 3.57 -20.41 17.85
CA LEU A 170 2.44 -20.79 16.99
C LEU A 170 1.10 -20.80 17.74
N SER A 171 1.06 -20.31 18.98
CA SER A 171 -0.15 -20.34 19.80
C SER A 171 -1.26 -19.47 19.21
N GLN A 172 -2.51 -19.76 19.60
CA GLN A 172 -3.64 -18.91 19.27
C GLN A 172 -3.59 -17.64 20.12
N LEU A 173 -3.75 -16.49 19.46
CA LEU A 173 -3.79 -15.21 20.13
C LEU A 173 -5.20 -14.95 20.69
N PRO A 174 -5.33 -14.46 21.93
CA PRO A 174 -6.60 -13.98 22.44
C PRO A 174 -6.99 -12.72 21.64
N VAL A 175 -8.15 -12.77 20.99
CA VAL A 175 -8.70 -11.65 20.22
C VAL A 175 -10.06 -11.24 20.78
N PRO A 176 -10.42 -9.94 20.70
CA PRO A 176 -11.76 -9.49 21.04
C PRO A 176 -12.84 -10.24 20.26
N ALA A 177 -14.06 -10.29 20.79
CA ALA A 177 -15.14 -11.08 20.21
C ALA A 177 -15.50 -10.63 18.78
N GLU A 178 -15.51 -9.31 18.57
CA GLU A 178 -15.68 -8.63 17.29
C GLU A 178 -14.57 -8.95 16.28
N HIS A 179 -13.39 -9.37 16.75
CA HIS A 179 -12.22 -9.64 15.91
C HIS A 179 -11.95 -11.14 15.66
N ARG A 180 -12.87 -12.03 16.05
CA ARG A 180 -12.71 -13.48 15.83
C ARG A 180 -12.42 -13.84 14.37
N LYS A 181 -13.06 -13.17 13.41
CA LYS A 181 -12.84 -13.37 11.97
C LYS A 181 -11.46 -12.86 11.48
N PHE A 182 -10.80 -12.01 12.26
CA PHE A 182 -9.54 -11.34 11.91
C PHE A 182 -8.31 -11.94 12.59
N GLN A 183 -8.42 -13.15 13.17
CA GLN A 183 -7.32 -13.80 13.88
C GLN A 183 -6.05 -13.94 13.02
N GLY A 184 -6.19 -14.11 11.70
CA GLY A 184 -5.06 -14.12 10.77
C GLY A 184 -4.25 -12.83 10.79
N TYR A 185 -4.89 -11.66 10.89
CA TYR A 185 -4.20 -10.36 10.94
C TYR A 185 -3.40 -10.16 12.23
N TYR A 186 -3.85 -10.75 13.34
CA TYR A 186 -3.09 -10.77 14.59
C TYR A 186 -1.83 -11.64 14.47
N LYS A 187 -1.95 -12.81 13.83
CA LYS A 187 -0.80 -13.69 13.57
C LYS A 187 0.22 -13.03 12.63
N ILE A 188 -0.25 -12.39 11.56
CA ILE A 188 0.61 -11.60 10.66
C ILE A 188 1.37 -10.53 11.45
N SER A 189 0.69 -9.72 12.27
CA SER A 189 1.35 -8.66 13.03
C SER A 189 2.41 -9.21 13.99
N ARG A 190 2.10 -10.31 14.69
CA ARG A 190 3.06 -11.02 15.55
C ARG A 190 4.27 -11.52 14.76
N HIS A 191 4.05 -12.09 13.58
CA HIS A 191 5.11 -12.64 12.73
C HIS A 191 6.03 -11.56 12.19
N TYR A 192 5.49 -10.45 11.67
CA TYR A 192 6.27 -9.28 11.25
C TYR A 192 7.16 -8.76 12.37
N ARG A 193 6.61 -8.57 13.56
CA ARG A 193 7.38 -8.10 14.72
C ARG A 193 8.53 -9.03 15.05
N TRP A 194 8.26 -10.34 15.13
CA TRP A 194 9.32 -11.31 15.44
C TRP A 194 10.39 -11.34 14.35
N ALA A 195 9.98 -11.37 13.08
CA ALA A 195 10.88 -11.44 11.93
C ALA A 195 11.79 -10.20 11.82
N LEU A 196 11.23 -9.00 11.98
CA LEU A 196 12.01 -7.76 11.98
C LEU A 196 12.94 -7.68 13.19
N ASN A 197 12.54 -8.19 14.36
CA ASN A 197 13.46 -8.33 15.50
C ASN A 197 14.63 -9.28 15.20
N GLN A 198 14.41 -10.38 14.47
CA GLN A 198 15.51 -11.25 14.05
C GLN A 198 16.50 -10.49 13.15
N ILE A 199 16.00 -9.69 12.21
CA ILE A 199 16.84 -8.89 11.32
C ILE A 199 17.64 -7.83 12.09
N PHE A 200 16.97 -6.98 12.87
CA PHE A 200 17.56 -5.76 13.43
C PHE A 200 18.19 -5.96 14.81
N ARG A 201 17.65 -6.85 15.64
CA ARG A 201 18.15 -7.10 17.01
C ARG A 201 19.10 -8.28 17.08
N THR A 202 18.78 -9.38 16.39
CA THR A 202 19.59 -10.61 16.45
C THR A 202 20.72 -10.60 15.42
N MET A 203 20.42 -10.29 14.16
CA MET A 203 21.40 -10.27 13.07
C MET A 203 22.08 -8.91 12.89
N SER A 204 21.60 -7.86 13.57
CA SER A 204 22.19 -6.52 13.59
C SER A 204 22.36 -5.86 12.22
N TYR A 205 21.49 -6.20 11.24
CA TYR A 205 21.48 -5.49 9.96
C TYR A 205 21.01 -4.05 10.14
N LYS A 206 21.46 -3.15 9.26
CA LYS A 206 21.10 -1.71 9.30
C LYS A 206 19.89 -1.35 8.44
N ALA A 207 19.51 -2.22 7.53
CA ALA A 207 18.34 -2.09 6.69
C ALA A 207 17.85 -3.47 6.28
N ALA A 208 16.65 -3.55 5.72
CA ALA A 208 16.14 -4.77 5.12
C ALA A 208 15.10 -4.47 4.04
N ILE A 209 15.00 -5.33 3.04
CA ILE A 209 13.91 -5.31 2.07
C ILE A 209 12.94 -6.43 2.44
N VAL A 210 11.71 -6.06 2.78
CA VAL A 210 10.64 -6.98 3.18
C VAL A 210 9.81 -7.38 1.96
N VAL A 211 9.67 -8.68 1.73
CA VAL A 211 8.95 -9.28 0.60
C VAL A 211 8.02 -10.37 1.13
N GLU A 212 6.75 -10.37 0.73
CA GLU A 212 5.82 -11.46 1.07
C GLU A 212 5.99 -12.66 0.12
N ASP A 213 5.66 -13.86 0.59
CA ASP A 213 5.83 -15.12 -0.17
C ASP A 213 5.00 -15.23 -1.45
N ASP A 214 4.06 -14.32 -1.68
CA ASP A 214 3.23 -14.24 -2.88
C ASP A 214 3.63 -13.15 -3.88
N LEU A 215 4.83 -12.56 -3.70
CA LEU A 215 5.37 -11.56 -4.61
C LEU A 215 6.38 -12.17 -5.61
N GLU A 216 6.29 -11.73 -6.85
CA GLU A 216 7.29 -11.95 -7.90
C GLU A 216 8.04 -10.62 -8.15
N VAL A 217 9.37 -10.68 -8.25
CA VAL A 217 10.21 -9.47 -8.43
C VAL A 217 10.62 -9.23 -9.88
N ALA A 218 10.82 -7.96 -10.24
CA ALA A 218 11.28 -7.52 -11.56
C ALA A 218 12.80 -7.77 -11.75
N PRO A 219 13.29 -7.78 -13.01
CA PRO A 219 14.71 -8.00 -13.30
C PRO A 219 15.67 -6.98 -12.66
N ASP A 220 15.22 -5.74 -12.45
CA ASP A 220 16.00 -4.64 -11.87
C ASP A 220 15.69 -4.38 -10.38
N PHE A 221 15.00 -5.31 -9.70
CA PHE A 221 14.57 -5.15 -8.30
C PHE A 221 15.72 -4.79 -7.35
N PHE A 222 16.85 -5.51 -7.43
CA PHE A 222 17.99 -5.28 -6.56
C PHE A 222 18.72 -3.96 -6.88
N ASP A 223 18.89 -3.64 -8.17
CA ASP A 223 19.53 -2.40 -8.60
C ASP A 223 18.70 -1.17 -8.17
N TYR A 224 17.37 -1.25 -8.28
CA TYR A 224 16.43 -0.25 -7.77
C TYR A 224 16.63 0.06 -6.28
N PHE A 225 16.65 -0.97 -5.42
CA PHE A 225 16.85 -0.76 -3.98
C PHE A 225 18.28 -0.31 -3.64
N GLN A 226 19.29 -0.83 -4.33
CA GLN A 226 20.68 -0.43 -4.12
C GLN A 226 20.89 1.06 -4.42
N ALA A 227 20.33 1.54 -5.53
CA ALA A 227 20.46 2.94 -5.92
C ALA A 227 19.70 3.89 -4.98
N SER A 228 18.48 3.49 -4.58
CA SER A 228 17.59 4.33 -3.75
C SER A 228 17.88 4.26 -2.25
N TYR A 229 18.64 3.26 -1.77
CA TYR A 229 19.07 3.15 -0.37
C TYR A 229 19.76 4.42 0.14
N ASN A 230 20.64 5.01 -0.68
CA ASN A 230 21.34 6.25 -0.32
C ASN A 230 20.41 7.46 -0.17
N LEU A 231 19.26 7.49 -0.85
CA LEU A 231 18.26 8.54 -0.65
C LEU A 231 17.62 8.41 0.72
N LEU A 232 17.26 7.19 1.12
CA LEU A 232 16.65 6.91 2.41
C LEU A 232 17.58 7.26 3.59
N LEU A 233 18.89 7.08 3.43
CA LEU A 233 19.88 7.52 4.43
C LEU A 233 20.04 9.04 4.53
N LYS A 234 19.92 9.75 3.40
CA LYS A 234 20.23 11.19 3.31
C LYS A 234 19.03 12.08 3.62
N ASP A 235 17.83 11.65 3.26
CA ASP A 235 16.62 12.45 3.37
C ASP A 235 15.75 11.96 4.54
N PRO A 236 15.74 12.65 5.69
CA PRO A 236 14.95 12.26 6.86
C PRO A 236 13.43 12.41 6.63
N THR A 237 13.01 13.03 5.53
CA THR A 237 11.61 13.12 5.13
C THR A 237 11.16 11.89 4.34
N LEU A 238 12.08 10.97 4.05
CA LEU A 238 11.79 9.62 3.60
C LEU A 238 11.82 8.64 4.77
N TRP A 239 10.99 7.61 4.69
CA TRP A 239 10.97 6.52 5.68
C TRP A 239 10.89 5.14 5.06
N CYS A 240 10.57 5.03 3.76
CA CYS A 240 10.67 3.76 3.05
C CYS A 240 10.96 3.96 1.55
N ILE A 241 11.40 2.89 0.90
CA ILE A 241 11.34 2.74 -0.55
C ILE A 241 10.41 1.55 -0.82
N SER A 242 9.43 1.68 -1.69
CA SER A 242 8.55 0.58 -2.10
C SER A 242 8.77 0.24 -3.57
N ALA A 243 8.67 -1.03 -3.91
CA ALA A 243 8.65 -1.55 -5.27
C ALA A 243 7.26 -1.47 -5.92
N TRP A 244 6.24 -1.03 -5.18
CA TRP A 244 4.85 -1.08 -5.61
C TRP A 244 4.34 0.29 -6.08
N ASN A 245 3.48 0.28 -7.11
CA ASN A 245 2.64 1.40 -7.49
C ASN A 245 1.18 0.97 -7.36
N ASP A 246 0.45 1.56 -6.41
CA ASP A 246 -0.97 1.26 -6.17
C ASP A 246 -1.87 1.55 -7.37
N ASN A 247 -1.43 2.36 -8.34
CA ASN A 247 -2.14 2.58 -9.59
C ASN A 247 -1.36 2.04 -10.80
N GLY A 248 -0.46 1.07 -10.56
CA GLY A 248 0.46 0.48 -11.54
C GLY A 248 -0.19 -0.44 -12.58
N LYS A 249 -1.47 -0.26 -12.92
CA LYS A 249 -2.14 -1.05 -13.96
C LYS A 249 -1.60 -0.62 -15.32
N GLU A 250 -1.51 -1.56 -16.27
CA GLU A 250 -0.94 -1.28 -17.61
C GLU A 250 -1.58 -0.07 -18.32
N ALA A 251 -2.88 0.14 -18.16
CA ALA A 251 -3.60 1.27 -18.76
C ALA A 251 -3.40 2.62 -18.05
N LEU A 252 -2.78 2.64 -16.86
CA LEU A 252 -2.62 3.81 -16.00
C LEU A 252 -1.16 4.22 -15.79
N VAL A 253 -0.22 3.50 -16.38
CA VAL A 253 1.22 3.80 -16.30
C VAL A 253 1.76 4.18 -17.67
N ASP A 254 2.81 5.00 -17.68
CA ASP A 254 3.66 5.11 -18.86
C ASP A 254 4.48 3.81 -19.01
N VAL A 255 4.13 2.98 -20.00
CA VAL A 255 4.82 1.72 -20.26
C VAL A 255 6.28 1.90 -20.70
N GLY A 256 6.67 3.09 -21.18
CA GLY A 256 8.06 3.46 -21.44
C GLY A 256 8.76 4.11 -20.24
N GLY A 257 8.03 4.34 -19.15
CA GLY A 257 8.45 5.08 -17.96
C GLY A 257 9.25 4.27 -16.95
N SER A 258 9.96 3.21 -17.35
CA SER A 258 10.62 2.29 -16.40
C SER A 258 11.58 3.01 -15.45
N SER A 259 12.26 4.07 -15.88
CA SER A 259 13.20 4.84 -15.06
C SER A 259 12.55 5.90 -14.15
N ILE A 260 11.24 6.14 -14.29
CA ILE A 260 10.54 7.20 -13.56
C ILE A 260 10.22 6.72 -12.14
N LEU A 261 10.59 7.53 -11.15
CA LEU A 261 10.32 7.34 -9.74
C LEU A 261 9.63 8.57 -9.15
N HIS A 262 8.88 8.37 -8.06
CA HIS A 262 8.09 9.40 -7.41
C HIS A 262 8.19 9.32 -5.89
N ARG A 263 7.85 10.42 -5.23
CA ARG A 263 7.53 10.45 -3.79
C ARG A 263 6.02 10.17 -3.59
N SER A 264 5.67 9.48 -2.52
CA SER A 264 4.28 9.16 -2.14
C SER A 264 4.10 9.26 -0.63
N ASP A 265 3.05 9.95 -0.19
CA ASP A 265 2.64 9.97 1.23
C ASP A 265 1.94 8.68 1.66
N PHE A 266 1.41 7.90 0.71
CA PHE A 266 0.81 6.61 1.01
C PHE A 266 1.90 5.54 1.11
N PHE A 267 1.90 4.76 2.21
CA PHE A 267 2.77 3.60 2.39
C PHE A 267 2.23 2.40 1.61
N PRO A 268 2.92 1.95 0.54
CA PRO A 268 2.40 0.88 -0.32
C PRO A 268 2.73 -0.53 0.21
N GLY A 269 3.86 -0.68 0.92
CA GLY A 269 4.38 -1.99 1.30
C GLY A 269 4.85 -2.81 0.08
N LEU A 270 4.38 -4.05 -0.03
CA LEU A 270 4.48 -4.96 -1.19
C LEU A 270 5.88 -4.98 -1.86
N GLY A 271 6.91 -5.30 -1.07
CA GLY A 271 8.31 -5.18 -1.47
C GLY A 271 8.85 -3.81 -1.08
N TRP A 272 9.33 -3.68 0.16
CA TRP A 272 9.71 -2.36 0.69
C TRP A 272 10.94 -2.42 1.58
N LEU A 273 11.75 -1.37 1.49
CA LEU A 273 12.98 -1.16 2.24
C LEU A 273 12.72 -0.27 3.45
N LEU A 274 13.23 -0.68 4.60
CA LEU A 274 13.29 0.13 5.83
C LEU A 274 14.67 0.11 6.46
N LEU A 275 14.97 1.14 7.23
CA LEU A 275 16.16 1.24 8.07
C LEU A 275 15.91 0.73 9.49
N GLN A 276 16.99 0.36 10.18
CA GLN A 276 16.96 -0.05 11.58
C GLN A 276 16.31 1.02 12.46
N GLU A 277 16.63 2.29 12.24
CA GLU A 277 16.17 3.42 13.05
C GLU A 277 14.64 3.54 13.00
N LEU A 278 14.02 3.28 11.85
CA LEU A 278 12.57 3.23 11.75
C LEU A 278 12.00 2.06 12.55
N TRP A 279 12.63 0.88 12.48
CA TRP A 279 12.18 -0.25 13.30
C TRP A 279 12.28 0.04 14.80
N GLU A 280 13.33 0.71 15.25
CA GLU A 280 13.49 1.13 16.65
C GLU A 280 12.39 2.11 17.10
N GLU A 281 11.89 2.94 16.19
CA GLU A 281 10.74 3.81 16.43
C GLU A 281 9.41 3.02 16.53
N LEU A 282 9.20 2.05 15.64
CA LEU A 282 7.93 1.33 15.49
C LEU A 282 7.77 0.16 16.47
N GLU A 283 8.83 -0.59 16.74
CA GLU A 283 8.80 -1.81 17.57
C GLU A 283 8.14 -1.60 18.95
N PRO A 284 8.44 -0.54 19.72
CA PRO A 284 7.87 -0.35 21.06
C PRO A 284 6.35 -0.12 21.05
N LYS A 285 5.82 0.38 19.93
CA LYS A 285 4.40 0.71 19.73
C LYS A 285 3.71 -0.21 18.70
N TRP A 286 4.35 -1.33 18.35
CA TRP A 286 3.86 -2.22 17.30
C TRP A 286 2.45 -2.74 17.59
N PRO A 287 1.52 -2.72 16.62
CA PRO A 287 0.12 -3.00 16.85
C PRO A 287 -0.15 -4.50 17.01
N ALA A 288 -1.27 -4.84 17.62
CA ALA A 288 -1.68 -6.23 17.75
C ALA A 288 -2.13 -6.86 16.41
N ALA A 289 -2.65 -6.06 15.47
CA ALA A 289 -3.14 -6.48 14.15
C ALA A 289 -3.10 -5.31 13.16
N PHE A 290 -3.38 -5.59 11.87
CA PHE A 290 -3.51 -4.57 10.80
C PHE A 290 -2.31 -3.61 10.74
N TRP A 291 -1.11 -4.20 10.72
CA TRP A 291 0.14 -3.46 10.86
C TRP A 291 0.37 -2.41 9.76
N ASP A 292 -0.07 -2.70 8.54
CA ASP A 292 0.09 -1.86 7.37
C ASP A 292 -0.89 -0.68 7.39
N ASP A 293 -2.13 -0.89 7.82
CA ASP A 293 -3.06 0.23 8.06
C ASP A 293 -2.64 1.08 9.25
N TRP A 294 -2.11 0.45 10.30
CA TRP A 294 -1.56 1.15 11.45
C TRP A 294 -0.36 2.02 11.06
N ILE A 295 0.58 1.52 10.26
CA ILE A 295 1.78 2.28 9.89
C ILE A 295 1.41 3.50 9.04
N ARG A 296 0.34 3.41 8.22
CA ARG A 296 -0.17 4.53 7.39
C ARG A 296 -0.70 5.71 8.20
N ARG A 297 -1.04 5.51 9.48
CA ARG A 297 -1.61 6.56 10.34
C ARG A 297 -0.63 7.71 10.58
N PRO A 298 -1.11 8.96 10.76
CA PRO A 298 -0.23 10.12 10.93
C PRO A 298 0.71 10.01 12.14
N GLU A 299 0.30 9.33 13.23
CA GLU A 299 1.13 9.15 14.43
C GLU A 299 2.33 8.21 14.22
N GLN A 300 2.31 7.44 13.12
CA GLN A 300 3.40 6.56 12.70
C GLN A 300 4.15 7.18 11.54
N ARG A 301 3.43 7.63 10.50
CA ARG A 301 4.03 8.20 9.29
C ARG A 301 4.82 9.48 9.56
N LEU A 302 4.37 10.33 10.48
CA LEU A 302 5.01 11.61 10.85
C LEU A 302 5.33 12.48 9.62
N ASP A 303 4.39 12.57 8.68
CA ASP A 303 4.53 13.34 7.43
C ASP A 303 5.71 12.96 6.53
N ARG A 304 6.28 11.77 6.73
CA ARG A 304 7.32 11.19 5.86
C ARG A 304 6.68 10.55 4.62
N ALA A 305 7.47 10.45 3.55
CA ALA A 305 7.07 9.88 2.27
C ALA A 305 7.90 8.64 1.91
N CYS A 306 7.36 7.79 1.05
CA CYS A 306 8.13 6.72 0.43
C CYS A 306 8.50 7.06 -1.01
N ILE A 307 9.58 6.49 -1.51
CA ILE A 307 9.82 6.43 -2.96
C ILE A 307 9.05 5.25 -3.54
N ARG A 308 8.40 5.46 -4.68
CA ARG A 308 7.71 4.42 -5.47
C ARG A 308 8.04 4.57 -6.95
N PRO A 309 8.06 3.48 -7.73
CA PRO A 309 8.31 3.58 -9.17
C PRO A 309 7.03 3.88 -9.97
N GLU A 310 7.20 4.30 -11.22
CA GLU A 310 6.10 4.34 -12.19
C GLU A 310 5.65 2.93 -12.58
N LEU A 311 6.58 2.11 -13.06
CA LEU A 311 6.37 0.68 -13.27
C LEU A 311 6.77 -0.12 -12.02
N PRO A 312 5.85 -0.88 -11.39
CA PRO A 312 6.13 -1.74 -10.25
C PRO A 312 7.30 -2.71 -10.45
N ARG A 313 8.11 -2.88 -9.41
CA ARG A 313 9.21 -3.86 -9.31
C ARG A 313 8.79 -5.15 -8.61
N THR A 314 7.53 -5.21 -8.17
CA THR A 314 6.87 -6.40 -7.62
C THR A 314 5.48 -6.55 -8.20
N ARG A 315 5.01 -7.80 -8.27
CA ARG A 315 3.61 -8.15 -8.58
C ARG A 315 3.19 -9.29 -7.68
N THR A 316 1.98 -9.22 -7.11
CA THR A 316 1.43 -10.34 -6.35
C THR A 316 0.81 -11.40 -7.26
N PHE A 317 0.97 -12.67 -6.89
CA PHE A 317 0.23 -13.81 -7.45
C PHE A 317 -0.65 -14.50 -6.39
N GLY A 318 -0.77 -13.93 -5.19
CA GLY A 318 -1.45 -14.48 -4.03
C GLY A 318 -2.96 -14.32 -4.04
N ARG A 319 -3.67 -15.05 -4.90
CA ARG A 319 -5.15 -15.01 -4.94
C ARG A 319 -5.80 -15.46 -3.64
N LYS A 320 -5.25 -16.51 -3.00
CA LYS A 320 -5.70 -17.02 -1.70
C LYS A 320 -4.74 -16.55 -0.61
N GLY A 321 -5.29 -15.92 0.41
CA GLY A 321 -4.56 -15.40 1.57
C GLY A 321 -5.52 -15.02 2.69
N VAL A 322 -5.02 -14.37 3.74
CA VAL A 322 -5.80 -14.01 4.93
C VAL A 322 -7.02 -13.13 4.60
N SER A 323 -6.93 -12.28 3.57
CA SER A 323 -8.01 -11.41 3.10
C SER A 323 -9.03 -12.08 2.16
N GLN A 324 -8.94 -13.40 1.95
CA GLN A 324 -9.83 -14.17 1.05
C GLN A 324 -9.92 -13.63 -0.39
N GLY A 325 -8.89 -12.89 -0.85
CA GLY A 325 -8.81 -12.39 -2.22
C GLY A 325 -9.69 -11.17 -2.52
N GLN A 326 -10.28 -10.52 -1.51
CA GLN A 326 -11.24 -9.40 -1.66
C GLN A 326 -10.76 -8.30 -2.63
N PHE A 327 -9.48 -7.94 -2.59
CA PHE A 327 -8.89 -6.92 -3.48
C PHE A 327 -8.05 -7.50 -4.62
N PHE A 328 -7.72 -8.79 -4.59
CA PHE A 328 -6.85 -9.40 -5.58
C PHE A 328 -7.48 -9.39 -6.97
N ASP A 329 -8.73 -9.87 -7.06
CA ASP A 329 -9.42 -10.04 -8.34
C ASP A 329 -9.92 -8.73 -8.95
N GLN A 330 -10.07 -7.68 -8.14
CA GLN A 330 -10.57 -6.38 -8.58
C GLN A 330 -9.43 -5.40 -8.89
N HIS A 331 -8.27 -5.56 -8.26
CA HIS A 331 -7.21 -4.56 -8.31
C HIS A 331 -5.81 -5.16 -8.42
N LEU A 332 -5.34 -5.91 -7.41
CA LEU A 332 -3.91 -6.22 -7.26
C LEU A 332 -3.33 -7.06 -8.42
N LYS A 333 -4.10 -8.00 -9.00
CA LYS A 333 -3.61 -8.85 -10.09
C LYS A 333 -3.33 -8.11 -11.40
N PHE A 334 -3.85 -6.90 -11.55
CA PHE A 334 -3.72 -6.08 -12.76
C PHE A 334 -2.49 -5.18 -12.75
N ILE A 335 -1.75 -5.17 -11.64
CA ILE A 335 -0.52 -4.38 -11.49
C ILE A 335 0.57 -4.97 -12.39
N LYS A 336 1.13 -4.11 -13.26
CA LYS A 336 2.09 -4.48 -14.30
C LYS A 336 3.48 -4.59 -13.70
N LEU A 337 4.06 -5.78 -13.74
CA LEU A 337 5.45 -6.00 -13.37
C LEU A 337 6.38 -5.44 -14.45
N ASN A 338 7.37 -4.64 -14.07
CA ASN A 338 8.41 -4.17 -14.98
C ASN A 338 9.18 -5.35 -15.61
N GLN A 339 9.41 -5.31 -16.92
CA GLN A 339 10.24 -6.28 -17.65
C GLN A 339 11.43 -5.61 -18.36
N ASP A 340 11.51 -4.28 -18.35
CA ASP A 340 12.55 -3.50 -19.01
C ASP A 340 13.51 -2.97 -17.93
N PRO A 341 14.63 -3.67 -17.66
CA PRO A 341 15.52 -3.35 -16.54
C PRO A 341 16.18 -1.97 -16.71
N VAL A 342 16.24 -1.23 -15.62
CA VAL A 342 16.94 0.05 -15.54
C VAL A 342 18.16 -0.07 -14.63
N GLU A 343 19.29 0.48 -15.08
CA GLU A 343 20.52 0.58 -14.29
C GLU A 343 20.47 1.84 -13.39
N PHE A 344 19.56 1.87 -12.41
CA PHE A 344 19.39 2.95 -11.45
C PHE A 344 20.67 3.33 -10.71
N THR A 345 21.56 2.37 -10.42
CA THR A 345 22.85 2.66 -9.76
C THR A 345 23.77 3.57 -10.59
N LYS A 346 23.51 3.72 -11.90
CA LYS A 346 24.21 4.64 -12.80
C LYS A 346 23.48 5.98 -13.00
N ASN A 347 22.26 6.12 -12.48
CA ASN A 347 21.43 7.31 -12.65
C ASN A 347 21.58 8.27 -11.46
N ASP A 348 21.48 9.58 -11.72
CA ASP A 348 21.33 10.55 -10.63
C ASP A 348 19.87 10.58 -10.14
N LEU A 349 19.65 10.02 -8.95
CA LEU A 349 18.34 10.02 -8.30
C LEU A 349 18.12 11.22 -7.38
N SER A 350 19.02 12.21 -7.37
CA SER A 350 18.95 13.36 -6.46
C SER A 350 17.71 14.23 -6.66
N TYR A 351 17.04 14.14 -7.81
CA TYR A 351 15.76 14.81 -8.07
C TYR A 351 14.63 14.36 -7.12
N LEU A 352 14.79 13.22 -6.43
CA LEU A 352 13.82 12.68 -5.47
C LEU A 352 13.99 13.23 -4.05
N LEU A 353 15.07 13.96 -3.76
CA LEU A 353 15.25 14.64 -2.48
C LEU A 353 14.17 15.72 -2.33
N LYS A 354 13.53 15.82 -1.16
CA LYS A 354 12.34 16.67 -0.97
C LYS A 354 12.54 18.11 -1.45
N GLU A 355 13.68 18.71 -1.14
CA GLU A 355 14.02 20.08 -1.49
C GLU A 355 14.12 20.33 -3.00
N LYS A 356 14.36 19.27 -3.80
CA LYS A 356 14.35 19.34 -5.27
C LYS A 356 13.01 18.87 -5.84
N TYR A 357 12.45 17.81 -5.29
CA TYR A 357 11.25 17.17 -5.81
C TYR A 357 10.03 18.07 -5.68
N ASP A 358 9.76 18.62 -4.50
CA ASP A 358 8.56 19.40 -4.22
C ASP A 358 8.39 20.60 -5.16
N PRO A 359 9.37 21.52 -5.31
CA PRO A 359 9.17 22.69 -6.18
C PRO A 359 8.95 22.27 -7.64
N VAL A 360 9.74 21.31 -8.16
CA VAL A 360 9.65 20.86 -9.55
C VAL A 360 8.32 20.14 -9.81
N PHE A 361 7.94 19.22 -8.92
CA PHE A 361 6.71 18.45 -9.08
C PHE A 361 5.46 19.33 -8.92
N LEU A 362 5.45 20.25 -7.94
CA LEU A 362 4.34 21.18 -7.77
C LEU A 362 4.23 22.16 -8.95
N GLU A 363 5.35 22.64 -9.50
CA GLU A 363 5.33 23.47 -10.71
C GLU A 363 4.75 22.69 -11.91
N GLN A 364 5.16 21.43 -12.11
CA GLN A 364 4.60 20.57 -13.17
C GLN A 364 3.10 20.34 -12.99
N VAL A 365 2.66 20.04 -11.77
CA VAL A 365 1.24 19.77 -11.46
C VAL A 365 0.40 21.03 -11.62
N TYR A 366 0.76 22.12 -10.94
CA TYR A 366 -0.05 23.34 -10.91
C TYR A 366 0.10 24.20 -12.17
N GLY A 367 1.19 24.04 -12.92
CA GLY A 367 1.40 24.63 -14.24
C GLY A 367 0.69 23.88 -15.37
N ALA A 368 0.28 22.63 -15.16
CA ALA A 368 -0.48 21.88 -16.16
C ALA A 368 -1.88 22.49 -16.40
N PRO A 369 -2.38 22.47 -17.65
CA PRO A 369 -3.69 23.00 -17.97
C PRO A 369 -4.78 22.21 -17.23
N LYS A 370 -5.73 22.96 -16.67
CA LYS A 370 -6.90 22.36 -16.01
C LYS A 370 -7.82 21.72 -17.05
N ALA A 371 -8.31 20.53 -16.75
CA ALA A 371 -9.28 19.82 -17.58
C ALA A 371 -10.44 19.30 -16.73
N ARG A 372 -11.62 19.19 -17.34
CA ARG A 372 -12.76 18.52 -16.72
C ARG A 372 -12.61 17.00 -16.81
N PRO A 373 -13.09 16.22 -15.83
CA PRO A 373 -13.00 14.77 -15.89
C PRO A 373 -13.54 14.17 -17.21
N GLU A 374 -14.64 14.71 -17.72
CA GLU A 374 -15.29 14.24 -18.94
C GLU A 374 -14.43 14.50 -20.18
N GLU A 375 -13.68 15.60 -20.21
CA GLU A 375 -12.76 15.94 -21.32
C GLU A 375 -11.61 14.94 -21.38
N VAL A 376 -11.06 14.58 -20.21
CA VAL A 376 -9.99 13.57 -20.11
C VAL A 376 -10.48 12.21 -20.57
N LEU A 377 -11.64 11.76 -20.07
CA LEU A 377 -12.22 10.45 -20.43
C LEU A 377 -12.59 10.34 -21.91
N GLN A 378 -12.93 11.45 -22.56
CA GLN A 378 -13.22 11.50 -23.99
C GLN A 378 -11.98 11.73 -24.86
N GLY A 379 -10.80 11.92 -24.25
CA GLY A 379 -9.56 12.26 -24.97
C GLY A 379 -9.59 13.64 -25.63
N LYS A 380 -10.42 14.58 -25.14
CA LYS A 380 -10.63 15.93 -25.68
C LYS A 380 -9.95 17.01 -24.84
N VAL A 381 -8.73 16.75 -24.41
CA VAL A 381 -7.98 17.63 -23.51
C VAL A 381 -7.18 18.69 -24.26
N SER A 382 -7.36 19.95 -23.85
CA SER A 382 -6.57 21.09 -24.30
C SER A 382 -5.28 21.14 -23.47
N GLY A 383 -4.17 20.59 -23.98
CA GLY A 383 -2.94 20.50 -23.19
C GLY A 383 -1.92 19.43 -23.60
N GLY A 384 -2.22 18.62 -24.62
CA GLY A 384 -1.33 17.54 -25.04
C GLY A 384 -1.39 16.35 -24.08
N ARG A 385 -0.24 15.90 -23.57
CA ARG A 385 -0.11 14.66 -22.77
C ARG A 385 -0.30 14.85 -21.26
N THR A 386 -0.30 16.08 -20.76
CA THR A 386 -0.34 16.37 -19.32
C THR A 386 -1.45 17.36 -19.02
N VAL A 387 -2.31 17.01 -18.06
CA VAL A 387 -3.42 17.84 -17.59
C VAL A 387 -3.59 17.67 -16.08
N ARG A 388 -4.29 18.63 -15.46
CA ARG A 388 -4.68 18.54 -14.06
C ARG A 388 -6.19 18.54 -13.90
N VAL A 389 -6.70 17.55 -13.18
CA VAL A 389 -8.10 17.48 -12.76
C VAL A 389 -8.17 17.78 -11.26
N GLU A 390 -8.91 18.81 -10.89
CA GLU A 390 -9.04 19.25 -9.50
C GLU A 390 -10.26 18.63 -8.82
N TYR A 391 -10.10 18.24 -7.56
CA TYR A 391 -11.19 17.86 -6.65
C TYR A 391 -11.15 18.77 -5.42
N SER A 392 -12.29 18.94 -4.76
CA SER A 392 -12.42 19.87 -3.63
C SER A 392 -12.77 19.19 -2.31
N ASN A 393 -13.22 17.93 -2.37
CA ASN A 393 -13.61 17.17 -1.19
C ASN A 393 -13.50 15.65 -1.45
N ARG A 394 -13.70 14.87 -0.39
CA ARG A 394 -13.62 13.40 -0.43
C ARG A 394 -14.56 12.77 -1.45
N ASP A 395 -15.78 13.26 -1.58
CA ASP A 395 -16.80 12.61 -2.42
C ASP A 395 -16.51 12.87 -3.91
N THR A 396 -16.12 14.09 -4.25
CA THR A 396 -15.63 14.45 -5.60
C THR A 396 -14.35 13.68 -5.95
N PHE A 397 -13.40 13.55 -5.01
CA PHE A 397 -12.22 12.70 -5.19
C PHE A 397 -12.60 11.26 -5.51
N LYS A 398 -13.46 10.63 -4.68
CA LYS A 398 -13.88 9.24 -4.87
C LYS A 398 -14.59 9.03 -6.20
N ALA A 399 -15.47 9.96 -6.59
CA ALA A 399 -16.15 9.89 -7.87
C ALA A 399 -15.17 9.94 -9.05
N MET A 400 -14.21 10.86 -9.03
CA MET A 400 -13.19 11.00 -10.08
C MET A 400 -12.22 9.82 -10.10
N ALA A 401 -11.72 9.36 -8.96
CA ALA A 401 -10.82 8.21 -8.88
C ALA A 401 -11.46 6.98 -9.53
N ARG A 402 -12.74 6.72 -9.21
CA ARG A 402 -13.51 5.64 -9.84
C ARG A 402 -13.68 5.83 -11.34
N SER A 403 -13.97 7.06 -11.82
CA SER A 403 -14.13 7.29 -13.26
C SER A 403 -12.84 7.07 -14.05
N PHE A 404 -11.68 7.33 -13.43
CA PHE A 404 -10.37 7.07 -14.02
C PHE A 404 -9.83 5.65 -13.77
N GLY A 405 -10.53 4.81 -13.01
CA GLY A 405 -10.06 3.47 -12.65
C GLY A 405 -8.88 3.44 -11.66
N VAL A 406 -8.64 4.58 -11.00
CA VAL A 406 -7.66 4.82 -9.93
C VAL A 406 -8.24 4.36 -8.58
N MET A 407 -7.39 3.96 -7.64
CA MET A 407 -7.83 3.54 -6.30
C MET A 407 -8.49 4.70 -5.54
N ASP A 408 -9.73 4.50 -5.09
CA ASP A 408 -10.57 5.53 -4.44
C ASP A 408 -10.44 5.58 -2.91
N LEU A 409 -9.63 4.68 -2.34
CA LEU A 409 -9.28 4.64 -0.91
C LEU A 409 -8.04 5.49 -0.58
N MET A 410 -7.25 5.88 -1.59
CA MET A 410 -6.03 6.70 -1.43
C MET A 410 -6.35 8.20 -1.40
N CYS A 411 -7.18 8.65 -0.46
CA CYS A 411 -7.28 10.08 -0.19
C CYS A 411 -5.95 10.54 0.46
N PRO A 412 -5.29 11.62 -0.01
CA PRO A 412 -4.09 12.13 0.65
C PRO A 412 -4.35 12.37 2.14
N VAL A 413 -3.41 11.94 2.99
CA VAL A 413 -3.51 12.12 4.45
C VAL A 413 -3.64 13.61 4.81
N SER A 414 -3.10 14.52 3.98
CA SER A 414 -3.30 15.96 4.10
C SER A 414 -4.77 16.37 4.07
N LEU A 415 -5.60 15.77 3.21
CA LEU A 415 -7.05 16.00 3.18
C LEU A 415 -7.77 15.37 4.37
N GLN A 416 -7.28 14.25 4.92
CA GLN A 416 -7.82 13.69 6.16
C GLN A 416 -7.61 14.65 7.33
N ARG A 417 -6.42 15.27 7.42
CA ARG A 417 -6.09 16.27 8.45
C ARG A 417 -6.96 17.53 8.36
N THR A 418 -7.14 18.10 7.17
CA THR A 418 -8.02 19.27 6.96
C THR A 418 -9.49 18.97 7.29
N MET A 419 -9.93 17.71 7.17
CA MET A 419 -11.29 17.29 7.47
C MET A 419 -11.53 17.00 8.96
N GLU A 420 -10.49 16.58 9.69
CA GLU A 420 -10.52 16.45 11.15
C GLU A 420 -10.44 17.82 11.85
N GLU A 421 -9.63 18.73 11.31
CA GLU A 421 -9.54 20.13 11.76
C GLU A 421 -10.80 20.92 11.35
N GLY A 422 -11.29 20.75 10.11
CA GLY A 422 -12.50 21.40 9.61
C GLY A 422 -13.84 20.92 10.20
N ARG A 423 -13.84 19.85 11.01
CA ARG A 423 -15.00 19.50 11.87
C ARG A 423 -14.98 20.21 13.22
N ASN A 424 -13.83 20.74 13.63
CA ASN A 424 -13.67 21.51 14.86
C ASN A 424 -13.58 23.03 14.59
N GLU A 425 -13.34 23.46 13.35
CA GLU A 425 -13.28 24.86 12.97
C GLU A 425 -14.42 25.23 11.99
N VAL A 426 -15.64 25.32 12.53
CA VAL A 426 -16.54 26.40 12.13
C VAL A 426 -16.26 27.56 13.07
N GLY A 427 -15.24 28.34 12.74
CA GLY A 427 -14.86 29.52 13.49
C GLY A 427 -13.45 29.98 13.13
N GLU A 428 -13.38 31.03 12.30
CA GLU A 428 -12.21 31.90 12.09
C GLU A 428 -11.04 31.28 11.30
N GLU A 429 -10.31 31.96 10.41
CA GLU A 429 -10.46 33.14 9.56
C GLU A 429 -9.24 33.10 8.60
N LYS A 430 -9.45 33.46 7.32
CA LYS A 430 -8.49 33.89 6.26
C LYS A 430 -7.54 32.90 5.59
#